data_AF-A0A838IHV1-F1
#
_entry.id   AF-A0A838IHV1-F1
#
_cell.length_a   1.000
_cell.length_b   1.000
_cell.length_c   1.000
_cell.angle_alpha   90.00
_cell.angle_beta   90.00
_cell.angle_gamma   90.00
#
_symmetry.space_group_name_H-M   'P 1'
#
loop_
_entity.id
_entity.type
_entity.pdbx_description
1 polymer ?
#
loop_
_entity_poly.entity_id
_entity_poly.type
_entity_poly.pdbx_seq_one_letter_code
_entity_poly.pdbx_strand_id
1 'polypeptide(L)'
;MNTSRAFGAGVLGGLVMTIITAIARAAGMPVNIEAMLGSMLGLAPAATGTWLLGLLMHLVLSGLIALLYAWGFERVTHRAGWQIGVAFSVVHIIIAGLFMAMLPAIHPMIPQMMAAPGAFMINMGAMGVLFLIVEHVIYGAIVGGVYAPEVRRVRTYEEAQTA
;
A
#
# COMPACT_ATOMS: atom_id res chain seq x y z
N MET A 1 4.51 -20.43 -1.06
CA MET A 1 4.59 -18.97 -0.83
C MET A 1 5.76 -18.58 0.05
N ASN A 2 6.71 -17.83 -0.53
CA ASN A 2 7.78 -17.19 0.22
C ASN A 2 7.26 -15.94 0.96
N THR A 3 6.87 -16.11 2.22
CA THR A 3 6.26 -15.07 3.06
C THR A 3 7.20 -13.90 3.33
N SER A 4 8.48 -14.16 3.61
CA SER A 4 9.48 -13.12 3.89
C SER A 4 9.70 -12.21 2.69
N ARG A 5 9.79 -12.78 1.47
CA ARG A 5 9.91 -11.99 0.24
C ARG A 5 8.65 -11.19 -0.06
N ALA A 6 7.47 -11.79 0.12
CA ALA A 6 6.20 -11.10 -0.06
C ALA A 6 6.07 -9.90 0.90
N PHE A 7 6.30 -10.12 2.19
CA PHE A 7 6.27 -9.06 3.19
C PHE A 7 7.29 -7.97 2.89
N GLY A 8 8.54 -8.34 2.57
CA GLY A 8 9.59 -7.39 2.21
C GLY A 8 9.27 -6.57 0.95
N ALA A 9 8.65 -7.19 -0.06
CA ALA A 9 8.18 -6.47 -1.26
C ALA A 9 7.08 -5.46 -0.91
N GLY A 10 6.18 -5.81 0.02
CA GLY A 10 5.17 -4.89 0.55
C GLY A 10 5.77 -3.72 1.32
N VAL A 11 6.72 -3.97 2.22
CA VAL A 11 7.44 -2.92 2.96
C VAL A 11 8.15 -1.97 1.99
N LEU A 12 8.82 -2.51 0.96
CA LEU A 12 9.45 -1.69 -0.07
C LEU A 12 8.45 -0.83 -0.83
N GLY A 13 7.31 -1.42 -1.23
CA GLY A 13 6.22 -0.67 -1.88
C GLY A 13 5.67 0.45 -0.99
N GLY A 14 5.39 0.15 0.28
CA GLY A 14 4.90 1.14 1.25
C GLY A 14 5.90 2.25 1.55
N LEU A 15 7.20 1.95 1.55
CA LEU A 15 8.26 2.95 1.66
C LEU A 15 8.27 3.88 0.45
N VAL A 16 8.13 3.34 -0.76
CA VAL A 16 8.03 4.16 -1.98
C VAL A 16 6.79 5.05 -1.96
N MET A 17 5.63 4.53 -1.53
CA MET A 17 4.42 5.35 -1.33
C MET A 17 4.67 6.46 -0.31
N THR A 18 5.28 6.16 0.84
CA THR A 18 5.64 7.18 1.85
C THR A 18 6.49 8.31 1.24
N ILE A 19 7.48 7.96 0.41
CA ILE A 19 8.31 8.95 -0.29
C ILE A 19 7.47 9.80 -1.25
N ILE A 20 6.58 9.19 -2.03
CA ILE A 20 5.69 9.89 -2.96
C ILE A 20 4.76 10.85 -2.19
N THR A 21 4.18 10.41 -1.09
CA THR A 21 3.36 11.22 -0.17
C THR A 21 4.16 12.37 0.45
N ALA A 22 5.42 12.14 0.83
CA ALA A 22 6.29 13.20 1.33
C ALA A 22 6.57 14.27 0.25
N ILE A 23 6.82 13.84 -1.00
CA ILE A 23 7.02 14.76 -2.13
C ILE A 23 5.73 15.55 -2.43
N ALA A 24 4.58 14.89 -2.47
CA ALA A 24 3.29 15.54 -2.70
C ALA A 24 2.97 16.60 -1.62
N ARG A 25 3.27 16.27 -0.36
CA ARG A 25 3.15 17.21 0.77
C ARG A 25 4.10 18.39 0.66
N ALA A 26 5.35 18.16 0.25
CA ALA A 26 6.30 19.24 -0.02
C ALA A 26 5.84 20.14 -1.18
N ALA A 27 5.08 19.59 -2.13
CA ALA A 27 4.44 20.34 -3.22
C ALA A 27 3.10 21.02 -2.82
N GLY A 28 2.72 20.97 -1.54
CA GLY A 28 1.54 21.67 -1.00
C GLY A 28 0.24 20.85 -0.99
N MET A 29 0.26 19.57 -1.36
CA MET A 29 -0.91 18.71 -1.17
C MET A 29 -1.08 18.40 0.33
N PRO A 30 -2.29 18.54 0.91
CA PRO A 30 -2.53 18.28 2.33
C PRO A 30 -2.64 16.77 2.64
N VAL A 31 -1.73 15.97 2.08
CA VAL A 31 -1.69 14.52 2.25
C VAL A 31 -0.63 14.13 3.29
N ASN A 32 -1.06 13.41 4.33
CA ASN A 32 -0.19 12.92 5.38
C ASN A 32 -0.75 11.62 5.95
N ILE A 33 -0.64 10.56 5.15
CA ILE A 33 -1.20 9.24 5.48
C ILE A 33 -0.54 8.68 6.74
N GLU A 34 0.75 8.97 6.97
CA GLU A 34 1.43 8.49 8.16
C GLU A 34 0.89 9.19 9.42
N ALA A 35 0.78 10.52 9.44
CA ALA A 35 0.18 11.19 10.60
C ALA A 35 -1.27 10.75 10.83
N MET A 36 -2.03 10.51 9.76
CA MET A 36 -3.37 9.97 9.83
C MET A 36 -3.37 8.60 10.53
N LEU A 37 -2.64 7.61 10.01
CA LEU A 37 -2.57 6.27 10.61
C LEU A 37 -2.07 6.29 12.06
N GLY A 38 -1.04 7.08 12.37
CA GLY A 38 -0.50 7.16 13.73
C GLY A 38 -1.48 7.80 14.72
N SER A 39 -2.31 8.73 14.26
CA SER A 39 -3.32 9.39 15.09
C SER A 39 -4.57 8.54 15.34
N MET A 40 -4.67 7.34 14.75
CA MET A 40 -5.74 6.37 15.07
C MET A 40 -5.72 5.97 16.54
N LEU A 41 -4.57 6.07 17.22
CA LEU A 41 -4.45 5.80 18.66
C LEU A 41 -4.80 7.00 19.55
N GLY A 42 -5.40 8.06 18.99
CA GLY A 42 -5.79 9.27 19.72
C GLY A 42 -4.63 10.23 19.99
N LEU A 43 -3.50 10.07 19.30
CA LEU A 43 -2.36 10.99 19.39
C LEU A 43 -2.58 12.24 18.54
N ALA A 44 -2.03 13.38 18.99
CA ALA A 44 -2.10 14.63 18.24
C ALA A 44 -1.42 14.47 16.85
N PRO A 45 -2.10 14.80 15.73
CA PRO A 45 -1.57 14.60 14.38
C PRO A 45 -0.26 15.33 14.07
N ALA A 46 -0.03 16.50 14.68
CA ALA A 46 1.14 17.32 14.43
C ALA A 46 2.44 16.82 15.11
N ALA A 47 2.33 15.85 16.02
CA ALA A 47 3.50 15.36 16.75
C ALA A 47 4.37 14.45 15.87
N THR A 48 5.69 14.63 15.90
CA THR A 48 6.66 13.78 15.19
C THR A 48 6.50 12.31 15.55
N GLY A 49 6.23 12.00 16.82
CA GLY A 49 5.98 10.64 17.28
C GLY A 49 4.76 9.98 16.63
N THR A 50 3.69 10.75 16.40
CA THR A 50 2.49 10.30 15.67
C THR A 50 2.84 9.91 14.24
N TRP A 51 3.62 10.76 13.54
CA TRP A 51 4.05 10.47 12.19
C TRP A 51 4.92 9.21 12.10
N LEU A 52 5.89 9.04 13.01
CA LEU A 52 6.76 7.85 13.05
C LEU A 52 5.98 6.56 13.33
N LEU A 53 5.03 6.62 14.26
CA LEU A 53 4.16 5.49 14.56
C LEU A 53 3.31 5.12 13.33
N GLY A 54 2.73 6.11 12.67
CA GLY A 54 1.93 5.87 11.49
C GLY A 54 2.75 5.40 10.29
N LEU A 55 4.00 5.84 10.15
CA LEU A 55 4.95 5.28 9.19
C LEU A 55 5.16 3.79 9.46
N LEU A 56 5.45 3.42 10.71
CA LEU A 56 5.62 2.02 11.09
C LEU A 56 4.36 1.20 10.79
N MET A 57 3.18 1.71 11.16
CA MET A 57 1.90 1.08 10.85
C MET A 57 1.71 0.92 9.34
N HIS A 58 2.01 1.96 8.55
CA HIS A 58 1.91 1.93 7.10
C HIS A 58 2.80 0.86 6.50
N LEU A 59 4.07 0.76 6.93
CA LEU A 59 5.01 -0.25 6.43
C LEU A 59 4.58 -1.67 6.80
N VAL A 60 4.11 -1.88 8.03
CA VAL A 60 3.61 -3.19 8.48
C VAL A 60 2.36 -3.58 7.69
N LEU A 61 1.37 -2.69 7.57
CA LEU A 61 0.16 -2.92 6.79
C LEU A 61 0.49 -3.20 5.32
N SER A 62 1.43 -2.45 4.74
CA SER A 62 1.92 -2.66 3.38
C SER A 62 2.54 -4.04 3.21
N GLY A 63 3.31 -4.52 4.19
CA GLY A 63 3.84 -5.89 4.21
C GLY A 63 2.74 -6.94 4.29
N LEU A 64 1.73 -6.73 5.14
CA LEU A 64 0.59 -7.65 5.30
C LEU A 64 -0.28 -7.72 4.04
N ILE A 65 -0.53 -6.59 3.38
CA ILE A 65 -1.28 -6.56 2.12
C ILE A 65 -0.52 -7.29 1.01
N ALA A 66 0.81 -7.19 0.97
CA ALA A 66 1.61 -7.92 -0.01
C ALA A 66 1.54 -9.45 0.17
N LEU A 67 1.23 -9.95 1.38
CA LEU A 67 0.93 -11.38 1.58
C LEU A 67 -0.35 -11.79 0.85
N LEU A 68 -1.37 -10.93 0.82
CA LEU A 68 -2.60 -11.18 0.06
C LEU A 68 -2.35 -11.15 -1.44
N TYR A 69 -1.48 -10.24 -1.92
CA TYR A 69 -1.02 -10.23 -3.32
C TYR A 69 -0.30 -11.53 -3.67
N ALA A 70 0.68 -11.93 -2.87
CA ALA A 70 1.45 -13.15 -3.09
C ALA A 70 0.54 -14.40 -3.10
N TRP A 71 -0.43 -14.46 -2.20
CA TRP A 71 -1.45 -15.51 -2.20
C TRP A 71 -2.22 -15.53 -3.52
N GLY A 72 -2.66 -14.38 -4.03
CA GLY A 72 -3.36 -14.29 -5.31
C GLY A 72 -2.48 -14.63 -6.51
N PHE A 73 -1.20 -14.25 -6.48
CA PHE A 73 -0.23 -14.63 -7.51
C PHE A 73 -0.05 -16.15 -7.58
N GLU A 74 0.06 -16.83 -6.43
CA GLU A 74 0.25 -18.27 -6.41
C GLU A 74 -1.04 -19.07 -6.66
N ARG A 75 -2.19 -18.60 -6.15
CA ARG A 75 -3.45 -19.37 -6.14
C ARG A 75 -4.43 -19.03 -7.26
N VAL A 76 -4.41 -17.79 -7.75
CA VAL A 76 -5.41 -17.33 -8.73
C VAL A 76 -4.80 -17.25 -10.12
N THR A 77 -3.60 -16.65 -10.24
CA THR A 77 -2.99 -16.42 -11.55
C THR A 77 -1.87 -17.39 -11.89
N HIS A 78 -1.31 -18.06 -10.89
CA HIS A 78 -0.12 -18.93 -10.98
C HIS A 78 1.11 -18.23 -11.58
N ARG A 79 1.18 -16.89 -11.49
CA ARG A 79 2.28 -16.08 -11.98
C ARG A 79 2.40 -14.80 -11.16
N ALA A 80 3.60 -14.27 -11.08
CA ALA A 80 3.86 -12.93 -10.58
C ALA A 80 4.63 -12.14 -11.62
N GLY A 81 4.52 -10.82 -11.52
CA GLY A 81 5.17 -9.86 -12.40
C GLY A 81 4.50 -8.50 -12.18
N TRP A 82 5.19 -7.42 -12.53
CA TRP A 82 4.68 -6.07 -12.31
C TRP A 82 3.31 -5.85 -12.97
N GLN A 83 3.06 -6.42 -14.17
CA GLN A 83 1.77 -6.33 -14.86
C GLN A 83 0.63 -6.97 -14.06
N ILE A 84 0.89 -8.14 -13.47
CA ILE A 84 -0.08 -8.85 -12.63
C ILE A 84 -0.29 -8.08 -11.33
N GLY A 85 0.77 -7.54 -10.75
CA GLY A 85 0.68 -6.69 -9.57
C GLY A 85 -0.13 -5.41 -9.81
N VAL A 86 0.02 -4.76 -10.97
CA VAL A 86 -0.83 -3.64 -11.40
C VAL A 86 -2.30 -4.09 -11.54
N ALA A 87 -2.58 -5.25 -12.13
CA ALA A 87 -3.96 -5.75 -12.19
C ALA A 87 -4.56 -5.96 -10.78
N PHE A 88 -3.79 -6.52 -9.85
CA PHE A 88 -4.21 -6.68 -8.45
C PHE A 88 -4.41 -5.34 -7.72
N SER A 89 -3.68 -4.30 -8.12
CA SER A 89 -3.87 -2.95 -7.56
C SER A 89 -5.26 -2.40 -7.76
N VAL A 90 -6.00 -2.83 -8.79
CA VAL A 90 -7.40 -2.40 -8.98
C VAL A 90 -8.27 -2.79 -7.79
N VAL A 91 -8.14 -4.04 -7.33
CA VAL A 91 -8.89 -4.52 -6.16
C VAL A 91 -8.44 -3.78 -4.90
N HIS A 92 -7.12 -3.59 -4.75
CA HIS A 92 -6.55 -2.88 -3.62
C HIS A 92 -7.02 -1.40 -3.57
N ILE A 93 -7.06 -0.71 -4.71
CA ILE A 93 -7.57 0.66 -4.85
C ILE A 93 -9.03 0.75 -4.42
N ILE A 94 -9.87 -0.20 -4.82
CA ILE A 94 -11.28 -0.24 -4.42
C ILE A 94 -11.38 -0.38 -2.90
N ILE A 95 -10.65 -1.33 -2.31
CA ILE A 95 -10.66 -1.55 -0.87
C ILE A 95 -10.14 -0.32 -0.13
N ALA A 96 -9.02 0.26 -0.56
CA ALA A 96 -8.44 1.46 0.03
C ALA A 96 -9.38 2.66 -0.08
N GLY A 97 -9.99 2.87 -1.25
CA GLY A 97 -10.94 3.96 -1.49
C GLY A 97 -12.19 3.86 -0.61
N LEU A 98 -12.72 2.64 -0.41
CA LEU A 98 -13.82 2.39 0.51
C LEU A 98 -13.39 2.55 1.98
N PHE A 99 -12.19 2.09 2.34
CA PHE A 99 -11.63 2.30 3.67
C PHE A 99 -11.51 3.77 4.03
N MET A 100 -11.09 4.63 3.08
CA MET A 100 -11.05 6.09 3.28
C MET A 100 -12.43 6.68 3.60
N ALA A 101 -13.51 6.13 3.02
CA ALA A 101 -14.88 6.56 3.32
C ALA A 101 -15.30 6.26 4.77
N MET A 102 -14.74 5.20 5.36
CA MET A 102 -15.08 4.75 6.71
C MET A 102 -14.33 5.51 7.80
N LEU A 103 -13.23 6.20 7.47
CA LEU A 103 -12.37 6.85 8.45
C LEU A 103 -13.10 7.79 9.41
N PRO A 104 -14.06 8.65 9.00
CA PRO A 104 -14.79 9.50 9.95
C PRO A 104 -15.56 8.74 11.04
N ALA A 105 -15.91 7.47 10.81
CA ALA A 105 -16.63 6.66 11.78
C ALA A 105 -15.71 5.93 12.77
N ILE A 106 -14.45 5.66 12.38
CA ILE A 106 -13.51 4.83 13.16
C ILE A 106 -12.28 5.58 13.65
N HIS A 107 -12.02 6.77 13.12
CA HIS A 107 -10.81 7.52 13.38
C HIS A 107 -11.08 8.66 14.38
N PRO A 108 -10.45 8.67 15.58
CA PRO A 108 -10.80 9.60 16.66
C PRO A 108 -10.56 11.08 16.33
N MET A 109 -9.62 11.37 15.43
CA MET A 109 -9.27 12.74 15.02
C MET A 109 -9.95 13.24 13.73
N ILE A 110 -10.77 12.41 13.06
CA ILE A 110 -11.48 12.80 11.83
C ILE A 110 -12.99 12.88 12.16
N PRO A 111 -13.68 13.99 11.82
CA PRO A 111 -13.19 15.15 11.06
C PRO A 111 -12.64 16.31 11.91
N GLN A 112 -12.55 16.17 13.24
CA GLN A 112 -12.38 17.30 14.17
C GLN A 112 -11.03 18.00 14.04
N MET A 113 -9.96 17.22 13.84
CA MET A 113 -8.58 17.73 13.74
C MET A 113 -7.93 17.46 12.38
N MET A 114 -8.52 16.59 11.57
CA MET A 114 -8.08 16.27 10.22
C MET A 114 -9.28 16.19 9.30
N ALA A 115 -9.15 16.74 8.09
CA ALA A 115 -10.22 16.70 7.09
C ALA A 115 -10.55 15.25 6.73
N ALA A 116 -11.85 14.93 6.64
CA ALA A 116 -12.30 13.64 6.17
C ALA A 116 -11.91 13.44 4.70
N PRO A 117 -11.18 12.37 4.32
CA PRO A 117 -10.76 12.16 2.94
C PRO A 117 -11.94 11.89 2.00
N GLY A 118 -13.02 11.29 2.51
CA GLY A 118 -14.13 10.80 1.70
C GLY A 118 -13.76 9.54 0.91
N ALA A 119 -14.75 8.93 0.26
CA ALA A 119 -14.51 7.75 -0.58
C ALA A 119 -13.50 8.08 -1.68
N PHE A 120 -12.50 7.22 -1.88
CA PHE A 120 -11.43 7.42 -2.87
C PHE A 120 -10.69 8.76 -2.73
N MET A 121 -10.67 9.36 -1.53
CA MET A 121 -10.09 10.69 -1.28
C MET A 121 -10.77 11.85 -2.02
N ILE A 122 -12.06 11.71 -2.38
CA ILE A 122 -12.79 12.70 -3.19
C ILE A 122 -12.86 14.11 -2.55
N ASN A 123 -12.82 14.22 -1.22
CA ASN A 123 -12.86 15.52 -0.54
C ASN A 123 -11.54 16.30 -0.67
N MET A 124 -10.49 15.67 -1.18
CA MET A 124 -9.22 16.32 -1.54
C MET A 124 -9.19 16.72 -3.02
N GLY A 125 -10.33 16.64 -3.73
CA GLY A 125 -10.46 16.96 -5.14
C GLY A 125 -9.89 15.90 -6.07
N ALA A 126 -9.89 16.20 -7.38
CA ALA A 126 -9.44 15.26 -8.42
C ALA A 126 -8.00 14.77 -8.21
N MET A 127 -7.13 15.64 -7.68
CA MET A 127 -5.74 15.27 -7.37
C MET A 127 -5.65 14.22 -6.26
N GLY A 128 -6.52 14.26 -5.24
CA GLY A 128 -6.56 13.23 -4.20
C GLY A 128 -6.93 11.85 -4.75
N VAL A 129 -7.93 11.81 -5.62
CA VAL A 129 -8.37 10.56 -6.30
C VAL A 129 -7.25 9.99 -7.18
N LEU A 130 -6.65 10.85 -8.01
CA LEU A 130 -5.53 10.45 -8.87
C LEU A 130 -4.34 9.96 -8.05
N PHE A 131 -4.03 10.64 -6.95
CA PHE A 131 -2.95 10.27 -6.05
C PHE A 131 -3.16 8.87 -5.45
N LEU A 132 -4.35 8.60 -4.92
CA LEU A 132 -4.72 7.28 -4.40
C LEU A 132 -4.53 6.19 -5.46
N ILE A 133 -5.01 6.41 -6.69
CA ILE A 133 -4.87 5.44 -7.79
C ILE A 133 -3.40 5.20 -8.13
N VAL A 134 -2.65 6.27 -8.39
CA VAL A 134 -1.26 6.18 -8.87
C VAL A 134 -0.35 5.51 -7.84
N GLU A 135 -0.45 5.89 -6.56
CA GLU A 135 0.36 5.28 -5.52
C GLU A 135 0.12 3.76 -5.41
N HIS A 136 -1.13 3.32 -5.47
CA HIS A 136 -1.46 1.90 -5.34
C HIS A 136 -1.10 1.10 -6.60
N VAL A 137 -1.17 1.71 -7.79
CA VAL A 137 -0.64 1.11 -9.02
C VAL A 137 0.87 0.89 -8.91
N ILE A 138 1.61 1.90 -8.45
CA ILE A 138 3.06 1.81 -8.22
C ILE A 138 3.37 0.73 -7.19
N TYR A 139 2.65 0.71 -6.06
CA TYR A 139 2.77 -0.33 -5.05
C TYR A 139 2.54 -1.72 -5.64
N GLY A 140 1.46 -1.92 -6.41
CA GLY A 140 1.15 -3.18 -7.06
C GLY A 140 2.26 -3.62 -8.02
N ALA A 141 2.77 -2.69 -8.84
CA ALA A 141 3.88 -2.95 -9.74
C ALA A 141 5.14 -3.42 -8.99
N ILE A 142 5.49 -2.75 -7.87
CA ILE A 142 6.64 -3.11 -7.03
C ILE A 142 6.43 -4.49 -6.43
N VAL A 143 5.29 -4.75 -5.78
CA VAL A 143 5.01 -6.05 -5.14
C VAL A 143 5.06 -7.16 -6.18
N GLY A 144 4.39 -7.00 -7.32
CA GLY A 144 4.40 -7.99 -8.39
C GLY A 144 5.77 -8.20 -9.05
N GLY A 145 6.57 -7.14 -9.19
CA GLY A 145 7.90 -7.21 -9.81
C GLY A 145 8.96 -7.80 -8.90
N VAL A 146 8.91 -7.49 -7.60
CA VAL A 146 9.89 -7.95 -6.61
C VAL A 146 9.56 -9.35 -6.10
N TYR A 147 8.27 -9.70 -6.01
CA TYR A 147 7.87 -11.03 -5.59
C TYR A 147 8.21 -12.08 -6.65
N ALA A 148 9.12 -12.99 -6.31
CA ALA A 148 9.48 -14.14 -7.13
C ALA A 148 8.74 -15.40 -6.65
N PRO A 149 7.81 -15.96 -7.44
CA PRO A 149 6.98 -17.10 -7.04
C PRO A 149 7.79 -18.41 -7.03
N GLU A 150 7.40 -19.34 -6.16
CA GLU A 150 8.08 -20.64 -6.01
C GLU A 150 7.98 -21.53 -7.25
N VAL A 151 6.86 -21.48 -7.98
CA VAL A 151 6.65 -22.24 -9.23
C VAL A 151 7.73 -21.93 -10.26
N ARG A 152 8.17 -20.66 -10.33
CA ARG A 152 9.28 -20.27 -11.20
C ARG A 152 10.58 -20.95 -10.79
N ARG A 153 10.80 -21.14 -9.48
CA ARG A 153 12.01 -21.74 -8.93
C ARG A 153 12.11 -23.23 -9.27
N VAL A 154 11.02 -23.98 -9.12
CA VAL A 154 10.97 -25.43 -9.42
C VAL A 154 11.32 -25.69 -10.89
N ARG A 155 10.71 -24.95 -11.80
CA ARG A 155 10.99 -25.07 -13.24
C ARG A 155 12.46 -24.82 -13.59
N THR A 156 13.09 -23.80 -12.97
CA THR A 156 14.51 -23.51 -13.23
C THR A 156 15.42 -24.64 -12.72
N TYR A 157 15.06 -25.34 -11.64
CA TYR A 157 15.82 -26.50 -11.17
C TYR A 157 15.71 -27.70 -12.11
N GLU A 158 14.54 -27.97 -12.68
CA GLU A 158 14.36 -29.06 -13.65
C GLU A 158 15.12 -28.80 -14.96
N GLU A 159 15.07 -27.58 -15.47
CA GLU A 159 15.82 -27.16 -16.66
C GLU A 159 17.35 -27.27 -16.45
N ALA A 160 17.84 -26.97 -15.24
CA ALA A 160 19.27 -27.10 -14.92
C ALA A 160 19.76 -28.54 -14.71
N GLN A 161 18.86 -29.51 -14.46
CA GLN A 161 19.21 -30.93 -14.30
C GLN A 161 19.15 -31.71 -15.61
N THR A 162 18.53 -31.14 -16.65
CA THR A 162 18.34 -31.77 -17.96
C THR A 162 19.27 -31.22 -19.04
N ALA A 163 20.12 -30.25 -18.69
CA ALA A 163 21.18 -29.67 -19.51
C ALA A 163 22.56 -30.21 -19.11
#